data_AF-A0A4S2B4U3-F1
#
_entry.id   AF-A0A4S2B4U3-F1
#
_cell.length_a   1.000
_cell.length_b   1.000
_cell.length_c   1.000
_cell.angle_alpha   90.00
_cell.angle_beta   90.00
_cell.angle_gamma   90.00
#
_symmetry.space_group_name_H-M   'P 1'
#
loop_
_entity.id
_entity.type
_entity.pdbx_description
1 polymer ?
#
loop_
_entity_poly.entity_id
_entity_poly.type
_entity_poly.pdbx_seq_one_letter_code
_entity_poly.pdbx_strand_id
1 'polypeptide(L)'
;MKTSHKIFPLLCLLLAATSGIRSARQSSQSQLRAASATSIAPDTLAPDLPLPAIPASLRTPHERASYLLAHFWDGMSFADTLRSRNPGFMEQNLVNYLSLFPHAPAEARTRAVHLLMQRAEADKPAYLLLAELAEKYLYATGSPMQSEEHFIPFLEETARTPLLDETEKSRPRFLLAAALKNRPGTTAADFTYHTPEGNLQTLHATPSAPRLLLMFYNPDCTHCRQAIALLHDDGLFKQMLHDGRLTVLAINTENDHESPTRHEARPRSGNELPDGWTAGTATPTLMDNELYVLPSMPTLYLLDQEKHVLLKEALPEQVLARLAEDNRNHPRHKE
;
A
#
# COMPACT_ATOMS: atom_id res chain seq x y z
N MET A 1 -4.00 -30.32 -27.89
CA MET A 1 -2.66 -30.87 -28.16
C MET A 1 -1.69 -30.35 -27.11
N LYS A 2 -1.18 -31.28 -26.29
CA LYS A 2 0.17 -31.37 -25.69
C LYS A 2 0.79 -30.12 -25.04
N THR A 3 0.77 -30.01 -23.69
CA THR A 3 1.86 -30.34 -22.71
C THR A 3 2.97 -29.27 -22.68
N SER A 4 3.52 -28.76 -21.56
CA SER A 4 3.80 -29.29 -20.21
C SER A 4 4.25 -28.09 -19.34
N HIS A 5 3.64 -27.75 -18.19
CA HIS A 5 4.04 -28.15 -16.81
C HIS A 5 5.52 -28.48 -16.61
N LYS A 6 6.21 -27.76 -15.71
CA LYS A 6 7.04 -28.34 -14.62
C LYS A 6 7.18 -27.39 -13.42
N ILE A 7 6.51 -27.79 -12.35
CA ILE A 7 6.79 -27.48 -10.94
C ILE A 7 7.95 -28.40 -10.50
N PHE A 8 8.87 -27.92 -9.66
CA PHE A 8 9.73 -28.81 -8.87
C PHE A 8 10.15 -28.15 -7.53
N PRO A 9 9.72 -28.68 -6.38
CA PRO A 9 10.31 -28.43 -5.07
C PRO A 9 11.15 -29.65 -4.63
N LEU A 10 12.22 -29.46 -3.85
CA LEU A 10 12.82 -30.45 -2.93
C LEU A 10 13.94 -29.74 -2.16
N LEU A 11 13.83 -29.43 -0.86
CA LEU A 11 13.87 -30.28 0.34
C LEU A 11 15.19 -31.06 0.55
N CYS A 12 15.90 -30.60 1.59
CA CYS A 12 16.83 -31.26 2.52
C CYS A 12 17.30 -32.70 2.26
N LEU A 13 18.62 -32.90 2.33
CA LEU A 13 19.21 -34.10 2.95
C LEU A 13 20.52 -33.76 3.68
N LEU A 14 20.54 -34.15 4.96
CA LEU A 14 21.66 -34.15 5.91
C LEU A 14 22.16 -35.61 6.07
N LEU A 15 23.40 -35.74 6.59
CA LEU A 15 24.11 -36.92 7.11
C LEU A 15 24.87 -37.76 6.07
N ALA A 16 26.03 -38.37 6.33
CA ALA A 16 27.12 -38.26 7.31
C ALA A 16 28.13 -39.39 6.97
N ALA A 17 29.37 -39.29 7.47
CA ALA A 17 30.34 -40.38 7.69
C ALA A 17 31.09 -40.89 6.42
N THR A 18 32.38 -41.28 6.41
CA THR A 18 33.40 -41.58 7.42
C THR A 18 34.81 -41.50 6.78
N SER A 19 35.79 -41.06 7.59
CA SER A 19 37.13 -41.64 7.81
C SER A 19 37.95 -42.23 6.64
N GLY A 20 39.11 -41.62 6.38
CA GLY A 20 40.20 -42.24 5.62
C GLY A 20 41.53 -41.51 5.83
N ILE A 21 42.23 -41.83 6.93
CA ILE A 21 43.61 -41.39 7.19
C ILE A 21 44.57 -42.31 6.43
N ARG A 22 45.44 -41.77 5.57
CA ARG A 22 46.78 -42.31 5.32
C ARG A 22 47.78 -41.19 5.07
N SER A 23 48.85 -41.24 5.85
CA SER A 23 49.98 -40.33 5.92
C SER A 23 51.06 -40.65 4.88
N ALA A 24 51.79 -39.59 4.48
CA ALA A 24 53.17 -39.50 3.97
C ALA A 24 53.16 -38.55 2.75
N ARG A 25 53.98 -37.51 2.63
CA ARG A 25 55.37 -37.34 3.07
C ARG A 25 55.70 -35.84 3.02
N GLN A 26 56.49 -35.38 3.99
CA GLN A 26 57.05 -34.02 4.07
C GLN A 26 58.01 -33.73 2.89
N SER A 27 57.98 -32.50 2.41
CA SER A 27 59.20 -31.78 2.02
C SER A 27 59.07 -30.33 2.46
N SER A 28 59.71 -30.04 3.59
CA SER A 28 59.95 -28.72 4.15
C SER A 28 61.05 -28.02 3.36
N GLN A 29 60.80 -26.82 2.85
CA GLN A 29 61.80 -25.78 2.60
C GLN A 29 61.01 -24.46 2.57
N SER A 30 61.02 -23.73 3.67
CA SER A 30 61.93 -22.62 3.96
C SER A 30 61.13 -21.32 4.01
N GLN A 31 60.84 -20.89 5.25
CA GLN A 31 60.46 -19.53 5.60
C GLN A 31 61.43 -18.54 4.96
N LEU A 32 60.92 -17.48 4.34
CA LEU A 32 61.58 -16.18 4.26
C LEU A 32 60.53 -15.10 3.97
N ARG A 33 60.47 -14.14 4.90
CA ARG A 33 59.99 -12.75 4.77
C ARG A 33 58.49 -12.50 4.73
N ALA A 34 57.98 -12.17 5.91
CA ALA A 34 57.00 -11.12 6.08
C ALA A 34 57.52 -9.82 5.44
N ALA A 35 56.83 -9.36 4.40
CA ALA A 35 56.85 -7.99 3.94
C ALA A 35 55.50 -7.71 3.25
N SER A 36 54.87 -6.64 3.70
CA SER A 36 53.62 -6.06 3.25
C SER A 36 53.35 -6.21 1.76
N ALA A 37 52.19 -6.78 1.44
CA ALA A 37 51.49 -6.49 0.20
C ALA A 37 50.01 -6.34 0.55
N THR A 38 49.64 -5.09 0.84
CA THR A 38 48.25 -4.63 0.74
C THR A 38 47.82 -4.90 -0.69
N SER A 39 47.17 -6.04 -0.91
CA SER A 39 46.43 -6.29 -2.14
C SER A 39 45.21 -5.38 -2.07
N ILE A 40 45.33 -4.21 -2.69
CA ILE A 40 44.17 -3.42 -3.11
C ILE A 40 43.51 -4.26 -4.19
N ALA A 41 42.53 -5.07 -3.78
CA ALA A 41 41.58 -5.64 -4.71
C ALA A 41 40.86 -4.47 -5.40
N PRO A 42 40.59 -4.58 -6.72
CA PRO A 42 39.78 -3.58 -7.40
C PRO A 42 38.44 -3.42 -6.65
N ASP A 43 38.06 -2.17 -6.45
CA ASP A 43 36.88 -1.71 -5.71
C ASP A 43 35.59 -2.17 -6.43
N THR A 44 35.26 -3.45 -6.27
CA THR A 44 33.89 -3.93 -6.49
C THR A 44 33.05 -3.37 -5.35
N LEU A 45 32.40 -2.24 -5.60
CA LEU A 45 31.34 -1.70 -4.75
C LEU A 45 30.43 -2.86 -4.34
N ALA A 46 30.38 -3.16 -3.04
CA ALA A 46 29.50 -4.21 -2.53
C ALA A 46 28.06 -3.91 -2.99
N PRO A 47 27.33 -4.92 -3.51
CA PRO A 47 26.04 -4.68 -4.15
C PRO A 47 25.01 -4.10 -3.18
N ASP A 48 25.12 -4.45 -1.89
CA ASP A 48 24.18 -4.07 -0.84
C ASP A 48 24.89 -3.41 0.36
N LEU A 49 24.14 -2.63 1.12
CA LEU A 49 24.58 -2.12 2.42
C LEU A 49 24.69 -3.26 3.44
N PRO A 50 25.73 -3.25 4.30
CA PRO A 50 25.82 -4.21 5.39
C PRO A 50 24.69 -3.96 6.38
N LEU A 51 23.95 -5.01 6.74
CA LEU A 51 22.92 -4.91 7.77
C LEU A 51 23.56 -4.68 9.15
N PRO A 52 22.96 -3.84 10.01
CA PRO A 52 23.50 -3.56 11.34
C PRO A 52 23.37 -4.79 12.25
N ALA A 53 24.36 -4.98 13.13
CA ALA A 53 24.31 -6.04 14.12
C ALA A 53 23.19 -5.76 15.15
N ILE A 54 22.18 -6.62 15.19
CA ILE A 54 21.02 -6.43 16.08
C ILE A 54 21.42 -6.77 17.52
N PRO A 55 21.21 -5.87 18.50
CA PRO A 55 21.47 -6.15 19.91
C PRO A 55 20.72 -7.38 20.41
N ALA A 56 21.41 -8.27 21.14
CA ALA A 56 20.83 -9.50 21.69
C ALA A 56 19.73 -9.25 22.74
N SER A 57 19.64 -8.02 23.27
CA SER A 57 18.58 -7.59 24.18
C SER A 57 17.23 -7.44 23.48
N LEU A 58 17.18 -7.23 22.16
CA LEU A 58 15.93 -7.08 21.40
C LEU A 58 15.37 -8.46 21.03
N ARG A 59 14.25 -8.82 21.68
CA ARG A 59 13.71 -10.18 21.65
C ARG A 59 12.49 -10.32 20.75
N THR A 60 11.69 -9.27 20.58
CA THR A 60 10.47 -9.36 19.77
C THR A 60 10.74 -9.05 18.29
N PRO A 61 9.98 -9.61 17.34
CA PRO A 61 10.10 -9.27 15.93
C PRO A 61 9.95 -7.76 15.66
N HIS A 62 9.00 -7.10 16.32
CA HIS A 62 8.74 -5.67 16.15
C HIS A 62 9.90 -4.78 16.63
N GLU A 63 10.50 -5.09 17.78
CA GLU A 63 11.68 -4.36 18.28
C GLU A 63 12.87 -4.52 17.34
N ARG A 64 13.12 -5.74 16.85
CA ARG A 64 14.23 -6.05 15.95
C ARG A 64 14.04 -5.37 14.58
N ALA A 65 12.83 -5.40 14.02
CA ALA A 65 12.51 -4.71 12.77
C ALA A 65 12.63 -3.18 12.92
N SER A 66 12.16 -2.62 14.04
CA SER A 66 12.29 -1.18 14.33
C SER A 66 13.76 -0.75 14.41
N TYR A 67 14.61 -1.57 15.05
CA TYR A 67 16.05 -1.33 15.12
C TYR A 67 16.70 -1.41 13.73
N LEU A 68 16.41 -2.47 12.97
CA LEU A 68 16.94 -2.63 11.61
C LEU A 68 16.57 -1.43 10.73
N LEU A 69 15.33 -0.95 10.77
CA LEU A 69 14.91 0.22 10.00
C LEU A 69 15.69 1.48 10.38
N ALA A 70 15.82 1.78 11.67
CA ALA A 70 16.52 2.97 12.13
C ALA A 70 18.01 3.01 11.73
N HIS A 71 18.63 1.83 11.62
CA HIS A 71 20.06 1.67 11.38
C HIS A 71 20.41 1.14 9.98
N PHE A 72 19.42 0.92 9.11
CA PHE A 72 19.62 0.31 7.79
C PHE A 72 20.63 1.08 6.94
N TRP A 73 20.55 2.41 6.99
CA TRP A 73 21.34 3.33 6.18
C TRP A 73 22.59 3.85 6.89
N ASP A 74 22.96 3.32 8.06
CA ASP A 74 24.11 3.82 8.83
C ASP A 74 25.45 3.64 8.10
N GLY A 75 25.57 2.58 7.28
CA GLY A 75 26.75 2.33 6.46
C GLY A 75 26.81 3.17 5.17
N MET A 76 25.84 4.05 4.93
CA MET A 76 25.73 4.86 3.72
C MET A 76 26.12 6.32 4.00
N SER A 77 26.99 6.86 3.15
CA SER A 77 27.26 8.30 3.11
C SER A 77 26.63 8.92 1.87
N PHE A 78 25.74 9.89 2.05
CA PHE A 78 25.12 10.60 0.92
C PHE A 78 26.08 11.59 0.24
N ALA A 79 27.21 11.92 0.87
CA ALA A 79 28.31 12.66 0.25
C ALA A 79 29.10 11.81 -0.77
N ASP A 80 29.03 10.48 -0.69
CA ASP A 80 29.58 9.59 -1.71
C ASP A 80 28.65 9.52 -2.92
N THR A 81 28.83 10.45 -3.85
CA THR A 81 27.98 10.59 -5.04
C THR A 81 28.09 9.42 -6.03
N LEU A 82 29.14 8.59 -5.95
CA LEU A 82 29.24 7.38 -6.77
C LEU A 82 28.21 6.33 -6.34
N ARG A 83 27.89 6.26 -5.05
CA ARG A 83 26.88 5.35 -4.50
C ARG A 83 25.51 6.01 -4.39
N SER A 84 25.44 7.22 -3.84
CA SER A 84 24.16 7.89 -3.51
C SER A 84 23.35 8.28 -4.74
N ARG A 85 24.01 8.48 -5.89
CA ARG A 85 23.35 8.76 -7.17
C ARG A 85 23.29 7.55 -8.11
N ASN A 86 23.72 6.37 -7.67
CA ASN A 86 23.65 5.15 -8.48
C ASN A 86 22.24 4.54 -8.36
N PRO A 87 21.43 4.53 -9.44
CA PRO A 87 20.04 4.09 -9.36
C PRO A 87 19.90 2.63 -8.93
N GLY A 88 20.71 1.72 -9.49
CA GLY A 88 20.61 0.29 -9.19
C GLY A 88 20.98 -0.02 -7.74
N PHE A 89 22.03 0.63 -7.21
CA PHE A 89 22.43 0.49 -5.83
C PHE A 89 21.36 1.04 -4.87
N MET A 90 20.84 2.24 -5.13
CA MET A 90 19.82 2.87 -4.28
C MET A 90 18.50 2.10 -4.33
N GLU A 91 18.10 1.62 -5.50
CA GLU A 91 16.90 0.83 -5.71
C GLU A 91 16.94 -0.48 -4.93
N GLN A 92 18.00 -1.27 -5.06
CA GLN A 92 18.13 -2.55 -4.35
C GLN A 92 18.10 -2.34 -2.83
N ASN A 93 18.81 -1.34 -2.33
CA ASN A 93 18.84 -1.02 -0.89
C ASN A 93 17.50 -0.47 -0.40
N LEU A 94 16.80 0.35 -1.19
CA LEU A 94 15.46 0.81 -0.83
C LEU A 94 14.46 -0.34 -0.79
N VAL A 95 14.48 -1.27 -1.75
CA VAL A 95 13.60 -2.45 -1.74
C VAL A 95 13.86 -3.30 -0.50
N ASN A 96 15.13 -3.55 -0.17
CA ASN A 96 15.52 -4.28 1.04
C ASN A 96 15.02 -3.55 2.30
N TYR A 97 15.14 -2.23 2.35
CA TYR A 97 14.65 -1.39 3.44
C TYR A 97 13.12 -1.46 3.58
N LEU A 98 12.39 -1.30 2.47
CA LEU A 98 10.92 -1.35 2.43
C LEU A 98 10.38 -2.74 2.78
N SER A 99 11.13 -3.81 2.52
CA SER A 99 10.73 -5.18 2.91
C SER A 99 10.58 -5.36 4.43
N LEU A 100 11.20 -4.48 5.23
CA LEU A 100 11.11 -4.51 6.69
C LEU A 100 9.85 -3.78 7.22
N PHE A 101 9.18 -2.96 6.39
CA PHE A 101 8.06 -2.12 6.80
C PHE A 101 6.89 -2.92 7.40
N PRO A 102 6.44 -4.04 6.80
CA PRO A 102 5.34 -4.84 7.35
C PRO A 102 5.61 -5.40 8.76
N HIS A 103 6.87 -5.44 9.18
CA HIS A 103 7.29 -6.01 10.47
C HIS A 103 7.50 -4.95 11.56
N ALA A 104 7.42 -3.67 11.23
CA ALA A 104 7.62 -2.57 12.17
C ALA A 104 6.33 -1.78 12.42
N PRO A 105 6.12 -1.25 13.64
CA PRO A 105 4.99 -0.36 13.92
C PRO A 105 5.11 0.95 13.13
N ALA A 106 3.96 1.61 12.89
CA ALA A 106 3.89 2.82 12.07
C ALA A 106 4.87 3.91 12.55
N GLU A 107 4.94 4.15 13.86
CA GLU A 107 5.85 5.15 14.42
C GLU A 107 7.33 4.87 14.13
N ALA A 108 7.74 3.60 14.13
CA ALA A 108 9.11 3.22 13.81
C ALA A 108 9.43 3.47 12.34
N ARG A 109 8.47 3.19 11.43
CA ARG A 109 8.61 3.49 10.00
C ARG A 109 8.74 4.99 9.76
N THR A 110 7.87 5.81 10.35
CA THR A 110 7.93 7.27 10.24
C THR A 110 9.27 7.81 10.72
N ARG A 111 9.75 7.38 11.90
CA ARG A 111 11.06 7.78 12.42
C ARG A 111 12.21 7.36 11.50
N ALA A 112 12.17 6.14 10.96
CA ALA A 112 13.24 5.64 10.11
C ALA A 112 13.29 6.35 8.75
N VAL A 113 12.13 6.64 8.13
CA VAL A 113 12.05 7.44 6.90
C VAL A 113 12.56 8.85 7.14
N HIS A 114 12.19 9.47 8.26
CA HIS A 114 12.73 10.78 8.64
C HIS A 114 14.27 10.78 8.68
N LEU A 115 14.87 9.80 9.36
CA LEU A 115 16.33 9.67 9.46
C LEU A 115 17.00 9.44 8.10
N LEU A 116 16.39 8.65 7.21
CA LEU A 116 16.87 8.43 5.85
C LEU A 116 16.84 9.74 5.05
N MET A 117 15.68 10.38 4.97
CA MET A 117 15.48 11.57 4.15
C MET A 117 16.32 12.74 4.66
N GLN A 118 16.46 12.92 5.98
CA GLN A 118 17.36 13.91 6.57
C GLN A 118 18.82 13.70 6.16
N ARG A 119 19.31 12.45 6.16
CA ARG A 119 20.69 12.15 5.70
C ARG A 119 20.86 12.43 4.20
N ALA A 120 19.83 12.15 3.40
CA ALA A 120 19.83 12.40 1.97
C ALA A 120 19.87 13.89 1.61
N GLU A 121 19.52 14.81 2.52
CA GLU A 121 19.63 16.26 2.28
C GLU A 121 21.06 16.74 1.97
N ALA A 122 22.07 15.93 2.27
CA ALA A 122 23.45 16.19 1.87
C ALA A 122 23.66 16.24 0.35
N ASP A 123 22.78 15.62 -0.44
CA ASP A 123 22.86 15.60 -1.90
C ASP A 123 21.47 15.61 -2.56
N LYS A 124 21.09 16.74 -3.16
CA LYS A 124 19.77 16.90 -3.80
C LYS A 124 19.45 15.84 -4.86
N PRO A 125 20.36 15.48 -5.79
CA PRO A 125 20.09 14.40 -6.74
C PRO A 125 19.81 13.04 -6.08
N ALA A 126 20.56 12.67 -5.04
CA ALA A 126 20.29 11.44 -4.29
C ALA A 126 18.95 11.48 -3.54
N TYR A 127 18.60 12.63 -2.96
CA TYR A 127 17.29 12.84 -2.32
C TYR A 127 16.14 12.65 -3.31
N LEU A 128 16.22 13.27 -4.49
CA LEU A 128 15.20 13.15 -5.54
C LEU A 128 15.11 11.72 -6.06
N LEU A 129 16.24 11.01 -6.22
CA LEU A 129 16.26 9.59 -6.59
C LEU A 129 15.53 8.73 -5.55
N LEU A 130 15.74 8.97 -4.25
CA LEU A 130 15.00 8.27 -3.19
C LEU A 130 13.50 8.55 -3.25
N ALA A 131 13.10 9.80 -3.48
CA ALA A 131 11.69 10.16 -3.60
C ALA A 131 11.04 9.49 -4.82
N GLU A 132 11.73 9.47 -5.97
CA GLU A 132 11.28 8.78 -7.19
C GLU A 132 11.12 7.27 -6.97
N LEU A 133 12.10 6.63 -6.33
CA LEU A 133 12.04 5.21 -6.02
C LEU A 133 10.94 4.90 -4.99
N ALA A 134 10.74 5.74 -3.99
CA ALA A 134 9.64 5.60 -3.03
C ALA A 134 8.28 5.64 -3.75
N GLU A 135 8.09 6.59 -4.67
CA GLU A 135 6.87 6.67 -5.49
C GLU A 135 6.70 5.41 -6.38
N LYS A 136 7.78 4.98 -7.05
CA LYS A 136 7.79 3.78 -7.91
C LYS A 136 7.32 2.52 -7.17
N TYR A 137 7.77 2.32 -5.94
CA TYR A 137 7.46 1.09 -5.20
C TYR A 137 6.21 1.19 -4.33
N LEU A 138 5.93 2.35 -3.75
CA LEU A 138 4.86 2.49 -2.76
C LEU A 138 3.55 3.05 -3.34
N TYR A 139 3.60 3.71 -4.50
CA TYR A 139 2.44 4.35 -5.11
C TYR A 139 2.06 3.77 -6.47
N ALA A 140 3.04 3.44 -7.33
CA ALA A 140 2.75 3.02 -8.70
C ALA A 140 1.84 1.77 -8.77
N THR A 141 0.83 1.85 -9.64
CA THR A 141 -0.13 0.76 -9.89
C THR A 141 0.60 -0.52 -10.30
N GLY A 142 0.24 -1.64 -9.66
CA GLY A 142 0.82 -2.95 -9.93
C GLY A 142 2.14 -3.23 -9.22
N SER A 143 2.66 -2.29 -8.42
CA SER A 143 3.77 -2.59 -7.52
C SER A 143 3.32 -3.59 -6.44
N PRO A 144 4.06 -4.67 -6.19
CA PRO A 144 3.74 -5.60 -5.10
C PRO A 144 3.99 -5.00 -3.71
N MET A 145 4.67 -3.85 -3.64
CA MET A 145 4.95 -3.11 -2.40
C MET A 145 4.04 -1.89 -2.21
N GLN A 146 3.06 -1.70 -3.10
CA GLN A 146 2.15 -0.56 -3.05
C GLN A 146 1.48 -0.47 -1.69
N SER A 147 1.65 0.68 -1.03
CA SER A 147 1.06 0.96 0.27
C SER A 147 1.12 2.45 0.54
N GLU A 148 -0.03 3.11 0.47
CA GLU A 148 -0.16 4.53 0.77
C GLU A 148 0.31 4.85 2.20
N GLU A 149 -0.02 4.00 3.17
CA GLU A 149 0.44 4.11 4.57
C GLU A 149 1.97 4.04 4.73
N HIS A 150 2.67 3.35 3.83
CA HIS A 150 4.13 3.34 3.80
C HIS A 150 4.71 4.53 3.04
N PHE A 151 3.94 5.11 2.11
CA PHE A 151 4.38 6.23 1.28
C PHE A 151 4.23 7.58 1.99
N ILE A 152 3.20 7.75 2.84
CA ILE A 152 2.92 8.99 3.58
C ILE A 152 4.18 9.58 4.25
N PRO A 153 5.02 8.83 5.00
CA PRO A 153 6.23 9.39 5.60
C PRO A 153 7.21 9.98 4.57
N PHE A 154 7.37 9.38 3.40
CA PHE A 154 8.23 9.92 2.35
C PHE A 154 7.67 11.22 1.77
N LEU A 155 6.35 11.27 1.56
CA LEU A 155 5.65 12.47 1.10
C LEU A 155 5.75 13.61 2.10
N GLU A 156 5.59 13.33 3.40
CA GLU A 156 5.74 14.31 4.48
C GLU A 156 7.14 14.93 4.50
N GLU A 157 8.20 14.11 4.42
CA GLU A 157 9.58 14.61 4.34
C GLU A 157 9.83 15.45 3.09
N THR A 158 9.36 14.96 1.94
CA THR A 158 9.56 15.64 0.65
C THR A 158 8.79 16.96 0.58
N ALA A 159 7.60 17.04 1.18
CA ALA A 159 6.77 18.24 1.20
C ALA A 159 7.32 19.36 2.10
N ARG A 160 8.11 19.00 3.13
CA ARG A 160 8.60 19.92 4.17
C ARG A 160 10.07 20.33 4.05
N THR A 161 10.91 19.54 3.38
CA THR A 161 12.36 19.80 3.30
C THR A 161 12.65 21.18 2.68
N PRO A 162 13.60 21.97 3.22
CA PRO A 162 14.03 23.22 2.58
C PRO A 162 14.87 23.01 1.31
N LEU A 163 15.30 21.77 1.03
CA LEU A 163 16.15 21.41 -0.11
C LEU A 163 15.46 21.61 -1.47
N LEU A 164 14.13 21.42 -1.50
CA LEU A 164 13.32 21.46 -2.71
C LEU A 164 12.58 22.78 -2.83
N ASP A 165 12.44 23.25 -4.07
CA ASP A 165 11.63 24.42 -4.38
C ASP A 165 10.12 24.11 -4.44
N GLU A 166 9.30 25.13 -4.65
CA GLU A 166 7.84 24.98 -4.66
C GLU A 166 7.32 24.17 -5.86
N THR A 167 8.05 24.18 -6.98
CA THR A 167 7.71 23.36 -8.15
C THR A 167 7.94 21.89 -7.85
N GLU A 168 9.09 21.57 -7.27
CA GLU A 168 9.46 20.21 -6.88
C GLU A 168 8.55 19.65 -5.78
N LYS A 169 8.04 20.52 -4.89
CA LYS A 169 7.10 20.14 -3.83
C LYS A 169 5.66 19.99 -4.28
N SER A 170 5.30 20.48 -5.47
CA SER A 170 3.91 20.49 -5.96
C SER A 170 3.28 19.09 -5.99
N ARG A 171 3.95 18.13 -6.63
CA ARG A 171 3.50 16.74 -6.74
C ARG A 171 3.46 16.04 -5.37
N PRO A 172 4.53 16.04 -4.56
CA PRO A 172 4.49 15.43 -3.23
C PRO A 172 3.38 15.98 -2.33
N ARG A 173 3.13 17.30 -2.35
CA ARG A 173 2.04 17.90 -1.57
C ARG A 173 0.66 17.49 -2.06
N PHE A 174 0.46 17.42 -3.39
CA PHE A 174 -0.78 16.92 -3.98
C PHE A 174 -1.04 15.46 -3.57
N LEU A 175 -0.04 14.59 -3.72
CA LEU A 175 -0.15 13.18 -3.33
C LEU A 175 -0.37 13.03 -1.83
N LEU A 176 0.29 13.84 -0.99
CA LEU A 176 0.10 13.82 0.46
C LEU A 176 -1.33 14.23 0.84
N ALA A 177 -1.84 15.30 0.25
CA ALA A 177 -3.20 15.77 0.49
C ALA A 177 -4.24 14.70 0.10
N ALA A 178 -4.03 13.98 -1.01
CA ALA A 178 -4.87 12.86 -1.42
C ALA A 178 -4.74 11.66 -0.46
N ALA A 179 -3.52 11.32 -0.06
CA ALA A 179 -3.25 10.19 0.82
C ALA A 179 -3.86 10.36 2.22
N LEU A 180 -3.88 11.59 2.72
CA LEU A 180 -4.45 11.89 4.04
C LEU A 180 -5.98 11.85 4.10
N LYS A 181 -6.68 11.89 2.95
CA LYS A 181 -8.14 11.77 2.90
C LYS A 181 -8.57 10.31 3.14
N ASN A 182 -9.55 10.13 4.03
CA ASN A 182 -10.25 8.85 4.26
C ASN A 182 -9.31 7.66 4.49
N ARG A 183 -8.26 7.84 5.29
CA ARG A 183 -7.27 6.80 5.55
C ARG A 183 -7.90 5.60 6.29
N PRO A 184 -7.45 4.37 6.01
CA PRO A 184 -7.84 3.22 6.82
C PRO A 184 -7.63 3.46 8.31
N GLY A 185 -8.64 3.15 9.13
CA GLY A 185 -8.68 3.40 10.57
C GLY A 185 -9.15 4.81 10.97
N THR A 186 -9.36 5.74 10.02
CA THR A 186 -9.95 7.05 10.30
C THR A 186 -11.43 7.07 9.93
N THR A 187 -12.21 7.97 10.54
CA THR A 187 -13.61 8.20 10.17
C THR A 187 -13.68 8.79 8.75
N ALA A 188 -14.50 8.18 7.89
CA ALA A 188 -14.73 8.67 6.54
C ALA A 188 -15.35 10.08 6.58
N ALA A 189 -14.94 10.95 5.66
CA ALA A 189 -15.48 12.30 5.54
C ALA A 189 -16.99 12.25 5.29
N ASP A 190 -17.77 12.99 6.09
CA ASP A 190 -19.20 13.09 5.84
C ASP A 190 -19.46 13.91 4.58
N PHE A 191 -20.49 13.51 3.83
CA PHE A 191 -20.93 14.23 2.64
C PHE A 191 -22.45 14.14 2.51
N THR A 192 -23.03 15.10 1.82
CA THR A 192 -24.47 15.15 1.55
C THR A 192 -24.78 14.54 0.19
N TYR A 193 -25.91 13.84 0.10
CA TYR A 193 -26.43 13.30 -1.13
C TYR A 193 -27.96 13.42 -1.17
N HIS A 194 -28.52 13.40 -2.37
CA HIS A 194 -29.95 13.27 -2.60
C HIS A 194 -30.33 11.79 -2.66
N THR A 195 -31.32 11.40 -1.87
CA THR A 195 -32.02 10.11 -1.97
C THR A 195 -32.84 10.03 -3.27
N PRO A 196 -33.30 8.83 -3.69
CA PRO A 196 -34.17 8.69 -4.86
C PRO A 196 -35.48 9.49 -4.74
N GLU A 197 -35.96 9.70 -3.51
CA GLU A 197 -37.14 10.52 -3.23
C GLU A 197 -36.86 12.03 -3.30
N GLY A 198 -35.60 12.44 -3.49
CA GLY A 198 -35.15 13.83 -3.58
C GLY A 198 -34.79 14.47 -2.24
N ASN A 199 -34.94 13.75 -1.12
CA ASN A 199 -34.58 14.25 0.20
C ASN A 199 -33.05 14.28 0.37
N LEU A 200 -32.55 15.27 1.11
CA LEU A 200 -31.15 15.34 1.51
C LEU A 200 -30.87 14.34 2.65
N GLN A 201 -29.73 13.67 2.56
CA GLN A 201 -29.20 12.75 3.57
C GLN A 201 -27.67 12.90 3.64
N THR A 202 -27.05 12.53 4.75
CA THR A 202 -25.57 12.46 4.85
C THR A 202 -25.09 11.03 5.07
N LEU A 203 -23.83 10.72 4.68
CA LEU A 203 -23.22 9.41 4.89
C LEU A 203 -23.29 8.98 6.36
N HIS A 204 -23.00 9.91 7.28
CA HIS A 204 -22.99 9.62 8.72
C HIS A 204 -24.40 9.35 9.26
N ALA A 205 -25.42 9.99 8.67
CA ALA A 205 -26.82 9.77 9.02
C ALA A 205 -27.45 8.55 8.32
N THR A 206 -26.79 7.97 7.31
CA THR A 206 -27.27 6.76 6.62
C THR A 206 -27.30 5.56 7.57
N PRO A 207 -28.48 4.96 7.82
CA PRO A 207 -28.56 3.71 8.57
C PRO A 207 -27.76 2.62 7.86
N SER A 208 -26.90 1.93 8.61
CA SER A 208 -26.05 0.88 8.04
C SER A 208 -25.99 -0.34 8.93
N ALA A 209 -25.82 -1.48 8.28
CA ALA A 209 -25.35 -2.71 8.90
C ALA A 209 -23.95 -2.54 9.52
N PRO A 210 -23.42 -3.57 10.22
CA PRO A 210 -22.04 -3.59 10.71
C PRO A 210 -20.97 -3.26 9.67
N ARG A 211 -21.27 -3.45 8.37
CA ARG A 211 -20.44 -2.99 7.25
C ARG A 211 -21.25 -2.16 6.27
N LEU A 212 -20.63 -1.10 5.76
CA LEU A 212 -21.15 -0.30 4.66
C LEU A 212 -20.14 -0.32 3.51
N LEU A 213 -20.57 -0.79 2.34
CA LEU A 213 -19.86 -0.57 1.09
C LEU A 213 -20.36 0.74 0.48
N LEU A 214 -19.49 1.75 0.46
CA LEU A 214 -19.71 3.00 -0.25
C LEU A 214 -19.11 2.88 -1.65
N MET A 215 -19.93 3.11 -2.67
CA MET A 215 -19.53 3.04 -4.06
C MET A 215 -19.82 4.36 -4.76
N PHE A 216 -18.79 5.07 -5.18
CA PHE A 216 -18.93 6.18 -6.13
C PHE A 216 -18.94 5.62 -7.54
N TYR A 217 -19.95 5.97 -8.33
CA TYR A 217 -20.14 5.43 -9.65
C TYR A 217 -20.78 6.44 -10.60
N ASN A 218 -20.63 6.15 -11.89
CA ASN A 218 -21.39 6.80 -12.95
C ASN A 218 -22.27 5.73 -13.62
N PRO A 219 -23.58 5.95 -13.77
CA PRO A 219 -24.50 4.97 -14.35
C PRO A 219 -24.07 4.49 -15.75
N ASP A 220 -23.61 5.42 -16.60
CA ASP A 220 -23.23 5.09 -17.97
C ASP A 220 -21.84 4.41 -18.09
N CYS A 221 -21.11 4.25 -16.98
CA CYS A 221 -19.77 3.65 -16.97
C CYS A 221 -19.79 2.12 -17.06
N THR A 222 -19.15 1.58 -18.12
CA THR A 222 -19.00 0.12 -18.34
C THR A 222 -18.28 -0.59 -17.19
N HIS A 223 -17.21 0.00 -16.65
CA HIS A 223 -16.49 -0.58 -15.52
C HIS A 223 -17.34 -0.59 -14.24
N CYS A 224 -18.20 0.41 -14.04
CA CYS A 224 -19.15 0.42 -12.92
C CYS A 224 -20.13 -0.75 -13.04
N ARG A 225 -20.70 -0.98 -14.23
CA ARG A 225 -21.61 -2.12 -14.47
C ARG A 225 -20.93 -3.47 -14.23
N GLN A 226 -19.67 -3.62 -14.64
CA GLN A 226 -18.89 -4.84 -14.40
C GLN A 226 -18.63 -5.08 -12.91
N ALA A 227 -18.24 -4.05 -12.17
CA ALA A 227 -18.03 -4.15 -10.72
C ALA A 227 -19.34 -4.45 -9.98
N ILE A 228 -20.44 -3.80 -10.35
CA ILE A 228 -21.78 -4.08 -9.81
C ILE A 228 -22.13 -5.55 -10.04
N ALA A 229 -21.99 -6.05 -11.26
CA ALA A 229 -22.29 -7.45 -11.58
C ALA A 229 -21.43 -8.43 -10.78
N LEU A 230 -20.11 -8.17 -10.68
CA LEU A 230 -19.19 -9.01 -9.92
C LEU A 230 -19.56 -9.07 -8.43
N LEU A 231 -19.79 -7.92 -7.80
CA LEU A 231 -20.17 -7.85 -6.38
C LEU A 231 -21.54 -8.46 -6.16
N HIS A 232 -22.51 -8.10 -7.00
CA HIS A 232 -23.86 -8.58 -6.90
C HIS A 232 -23.89 -10.09 -7.01
N ASP A 233 -23.19 -10.71 -7.97
CA ASP A 233 -23.28 -12.15 -8.23
C ASP A 233 -22.53 -13.03 -7.22
N ASP A 234 -21.71 -12.45 -6.33
CA ASP A 234 -21.05 -13.17 -5.27
C ASP A 234 -22.02 -13.68 -4.18
N GLY A 235 -21.94 -14.97 -3.87
CA GLY A 235 -22.87 -15.63 -2.94
C GLY A 235 -22.74 -15.13 -1.50
N LEU A 236 -21.52 -14.85 -1.02
CA LEU A 236 -21.32 -14.33 0.33
C LEU A 236 -21.83 -12.89 0.43
N PHE A 237 -21.56 -12.08 -0.60
CA PHE A 237 -22.03 -10.70 -0.69
C PHE A 237 -23.57 -10.62 -0.61
N LYS A 238 -24.28 -11.41 -1.45
CA LYS A 238 -25.76 -11.53 -1.40
C LYS A 238 -26.24 -11.96 -0.02
N GLN A 239 -25.61 -12.97 0.57
CA GLN A 239 -26.00 -13.47 1.88
C GLN A 239 -25.82 -12.40 2.97
N MET A 240 -24.72 -11.65 2.97
CA MET A 240 -24.48 -10.58 3.95
C MET A 240 -25.44 -9.42 3.81
N LEU A 241 -25.85 -9.07 2.59
CA LEU A 241 -26.92 -8.09 2.33
C LEU A 241 -28.25 -8.56 2.93
N HIS A 242 -28.66 -9.79 2.60
CA HIS A 242 -29.91 -10.37 3.10
C HIS A 242 -29.95 -10.46 4.63
N ASP A 243 -28.82 -10.74 5.27
CA ASP A 243 -28.71 -10.86 6.72
C ASP A 243 -28.66 -9.52 7.47
N GLY A 244 -28.65 -8.38 6.77
CA GLY A 244 -28.42 -7.07 7.40
C GLY A 244 -27.02 -6.92 7.99
N ARG A 245 -26.02 -7.65 7.45
CA ARG A 245 -24.60 -7.54 7.83
C ARG A 245 -23.79 -6.63 6.91
N LEU A 246 -24.32 -6.37 5.73
CA LEU A 246 -23.77 -5.43 4.76
C LEU A 246 -24.87 -4.48 4.26
N THR A 247 -24.54 -3.20 4.19
CA THR A 247 -25.31 -2.18 3.48
C THR A 247 -24.49 -1.71 2.29
N VAL A 248 -25.11 -1.54 1.12
CA VAL A 248 -24.46 -0.92 -0.04
C VAL A 248 -25.08 0.46 -0.26
N LEU A 249 -24.25 1.50 -0.26
CA LEU A 249 -24.61 2.86 -0.62
C LEU A 249 -23.89 3.24 -1.92
N ALA A 250 -24.64 3.29 -3.01
CA ALA A 250 -24.13 3.64 -4.33
C ALA A 250 -24.48 5.10 -4.66
N ILE A 251 -23.46 5.94 -4.74
CA ILE A 251 -23.56 7.38 -4.97
C ILE A 251 -23.19 7.70 -6.41
N ASN A 252 -24.17 8.17 -7.17
CA ASN A 252 -23.96 8.74 -8.49
C ASN A 252 -23.21 10.08 -8.35
N THR A 253 -22.09 10.20 -9.06
CA THR A 253 -21.25 11.41 -9.09
C THR A 253 -21.39 12.22 -10.38
N GLU A 254 -22.26 11.82 -11.31
CA GLU A 254 -22.54 12.63 -12.50
C GLU A 254 -23.22 13.94 -12.10
N ASN A 255 -22.57 15.05 -12.45
CA ASN A 255 -23.14 16.38 -12.39
C ASN A 255 -24.04 16.59 -13.61
N ASP A 256 -25.30 16.17 -13.55
CA ASP A 256 -26.28 16.81 -14.42
C ASP A 256 -26.49 18.24 -13.87
N HIS A 257 -25.83 19.20 -14.52
CA HIS A 257 -25.92 20.63 -14.19
C HIS A 257 -27.34 21.20 -14.40
N GLU A 258 -28.27 20.42 -14.93
CA GLU A 258 -29.68 20.73 -14.93
C GLU A 258 -30.33 20.01 -13.74
N SER A 259 -30.96 20.79 -12.84
CA SER A 259 -31.86 20.22 -11.83
C SER A 259 -32.76 19.20 -12.52
N PRO A 260 -32.73 17.90 -12.15
CA PRO A 260 -33.57 16.94 -12.80
C PRO A 260 -35.00 17.39 -12.55
N THR A 261 -35.69 17.84 -13.60
CA THR A 261 -37.14 17.83 -13.53
C THR A 261 -37.51 16.39 -13.15
N ARG A 262 -38.46 16.21 -12.23
CA ARG A 262 -38.85 14.94 -11.58
C ARG A 262 -38.98 13.71 -12.54
N HIS A 263 -39.03 13.94 -13.84
CA HIS A 263 -39.14 12.95 -14.91
C HIS A 263 -37.79 12.39 -15.42
N GLU A 264 -36.66 13.07 -15.20
CA GLU A 264 -35.32 12.64 -15.64
C GLU A 264 -34.54 11.85 -14.57
N ALA A 265 -35.01 11.91 -13.31
CA ALA A 265 -34.47 11.13 -12.18
C ALA A 265 -34.81 9.62 -12.25
N ARG A 266 -35.56 9.18 -13.27
CA ARG A 266 -35.79 7.75 -13.50
C ARG A 266 -34.56 7.18 -14.20
N PRO A 267 -33.91 6.12 -13.67
CA PRO A 267 -32.79 5.49 -14.37
C PRO A 267 -33.20 5.17 -15.81
N ARG A 268 -32.41 5.65 -16.77
CA ARG A 268 -32.55 5.24 -18.18
C ARG A 268 -32.53 3.71 -18.19
N SER A 269 -33.49 3.09 -18.89
CA SER A 269 -33.65 1.63 -18.92
C SER A 269 -32.31 0.94 -19.13
N GLY A 270 -31.82 0.22 -18.10
CA GLY A 270 -30.49 -0.43 -18.09
C GLY A 270 -29.53 0.01 -16.96
N ASN A 271 -29.88 1.04 -16.18
CA ASN A 271 -29.08 1.56 -15.05
C ASN A 271 -29.72 1.34 -13.67
N GLU A 272 -30.61 0.36 -13.53
CA GLU A 272 -31.16 0.03 -12.21
C GLU A 272 -30.11 -0.71 -11.38
N LEU A 273 -29.82 -0.17 -10.20
CA LEU A 273 -28.98 -0.84 -9.20
C LEU A 273 -29.68 -2.11 -8.71
N PRO A 274 -28.93 -3.14 -8.28
CA PRO A 274 -29.53 -4.36 -7.78
C PRO A 274 -30.43 -4.13 -6.54
N ASP A 275 -31.43 -4.98 -6.39
CA ASP A 275 -32.31 -4.95 -5.22
C ASP A 275 -31.51 -5.01 -3.91
N GLY A 276 -31.91 -4.17 -2.94
CA GLY A 276 -31.24 -4.05 -1.64
C GLY A 276 -30.06 -3.07 -1.60
N TRP A 277 -29.69 -2.46 -2.73
CA TRP A 277 -28.69 -1.38 -2.75
C TRP A 277 -29.38 -0.03 -2.56
N THR A 278 -28.82 0.82 -1.70
CA THR A 278 -29.28 2.19 -1.51
C THR A 278 -28.65 3.09 -2.56
N ALA A 279 -29.47 3.70 -3.40
CA ALA A 279 -29.02 4.68 -4.39
C ALA A 279 -28.99 6.10 -3.79
N GLY A 280 -28.09 6.94 -4.28
CA GLY A 280 -28.09 8.38 -4.02
C GLY A 280 -27.34 9.15 -5.10
N THR A 281 -27.53 10.47 -5.14
CA THR A 281 -26.80 11.38 -6.04
C THR A 281 -26.02 12.38 -5.21
N ALA A 282 -24.70 12.47 -5.42
CA ALA A 282 -23.84 13.38 -4.68
C ALA A 282 -24.28 14.83 -4.86
N THR A 283 -24.17 15.64 -3.80
CA THR A 283 -24.24 17.10 -3.95
C THR A 283 -22.91 17.66 -4.48
N PRO A 284 -22.89 18.83 -5.14
CA PRO A 284 -21.67 19.43 -5.68
C PRO A 284 -20.53 19.57 -4.65
N THR A 285 -20.89 19.78 -3.39
CA THR A 285 -19.94 19.89 -2.26
C THR A 285 -18.98 18.71 -2.11
N LEU A 286 -19.35 17.51 -2.60
CA LEU A 286 -18.46 16.35 -2.58
C LEU A 286 -17.25 16.55 -3.49
N MET A 287 -17.49 17.10 -4.69
CA MET A 287 -16.46 17.42 -5.68
C MET A 287 -15.74 18.72 -5.32
N ASP A 288 -16.49 19.77 -4.99
CA ASP A 288 -15.93 21.12 -4.75
C ASP A 288 -14.96 21.16 -3.57
N ASN A 289 -15.25 20.40 -2.51
CA ASN A 289 -14.38 20.28 -1.35
C ASN A 289 -13.39 19.10 -1.46
N GLU A 290 -13.41 18.37 -2.58
CA GLU A 290 -12.58 17.20 -2.86
C GLU A 290 -12.55 16.20 -1.69
N LEU A 291 -13.70 15.90 -1.09
CA LEU A 291 -13.79 15.12 0.16
C LEU A 291 -13.27 13.69 0.00
N TYR A 292 -13.32 13.16 -1.21
CA TYR A 292 -12.87 11.83 -1.59
C TYR A 292 -11.94 11.90 -2.80
N VAL A 293 -10.99 10.98 -2.86
CA VAL A 293 -10.14 10.78 -4.04
C VAL A 293 -10.84 9.76 -4.93
N LEU A 294 -11.16 10.17 -6.16
CA LEU A 294 -11.91 9.38 -7.14
C LEU A 294 -11.09 9.25 -8.43
N PRO A 295 -9.99 8.47 -8.42
CA PRO A 295 -9.05 8.43 -9.55
C PRO A 295 -9.60 7.68 -10.75
N SER A 296 -10.54 6.76 -10.51
CA SER A 296 -11.23 5.98 -11.54
C SER A 296 -12.59 5.52 -11.03
N MET A 297 -13.57 5.43 -11.94
CA MET A 297 -14.90 4.92 -11.61
C MET A 297 -15.03 3.43 -11.96
N PRO A 298 -15.60 2.60 -11.07
CA PRO A 298 -16.10 2.98 -9.75
C PRO A 298 -14.96 3.13 -8.73
N THR A 299 -15.20 3.92 -7.68
CA THR A 299 -14.32 3.97 -6.50
C THR A 299 -15.06 3.38 -5.30
N LEU A 300 -14.45 2.38 -4.65
CA LEU A 300 -15.07 1.65 -3.54
C LEU A 300 -14.37 1.94 -2.21
N TYR A 301 -15.18 2.16 -1.17
CA TYR A 301 -14.75 2.26 0.22
C TYR A 301 -15.55 1.25 1.04
N LEU A 302 -14.87 0.46 1.87
CA LEU A 302 -15.53 -0.38 2.86
C LEU A 302 -15.40 0.28 4.22
N LEU A 303 -16.52 0.49 4.89
CA LEU A 303 -16.61 1.15 6.19
C LEU A 303 -17.14 0.18 7.26
N ASP A 304 -16.78 0.41 8.52
CA ASP A 304 -17.45 -0.21 9.67
C ASP A 304 -18.75 0.52 10.04
N GLN A 305 -19.39 0.08 11.13
CA GLN A 305 -20.65 0.62 11.61
C GLN A 305 -20.53 2.10 12.00
N GLU A 306 -19.41 2.47 12.60
CA GLU A 306 -19.03 3.83 13.01
C GLU A 306 -18.48 4.68 11.85
N LYS A 307 -18.50 4.17 10.62
CA LYS A 307 -18.01 4.82 9.39
C LYS A 307 -16.49 5.03 9.38
N HIS A 308 -15.72 4.26 10.16
CA HIS A 308 -14.27 4.20 9.95
C HIS A 308 -13.95 3.44 8.67
N VAL A 309 -12.95 3.94 7.94
CA VAL A 309 -12.51 3.34 6.70
C VAL A 309 -11.75 2.06 6.99
N LEU A 310 -12.17 0.97 6.36
CA LEU A 310 -11.53 -0.35 6.45
C LEU A 310 -10.76 -0.68 5.18
N LEU A 311 -11.30 -0.25 4.03
CA LEU A 311 -10.63 -0.26 2.73
C LEU A 311 -10.91 1.08 2.03
N LYS A 312 -9.86 1.65 1.43
CA LYS A 312 -9.89 2.86 0.61
C LYS A 312 -9.58 2.48 -0.83
N GLU A 313 -10.35 3.02 -1.78
CA GLU A 313 -10.13 2.85 -3.23
C GLU A 313 -9.95 1.38 -3.65
N ALA A 314 -10.77 0.51 -3.05
CA ALA A 314 -10.62 -0.93 -3.18
C ALA A 314 -11.10 -1.45 -4.54
N LEU A 315 -10.45 -2.51 -5.02
CA LEU A 315 -11.00 -3.34 -6.08
C LEU A 315 -12.13 -4.22 -5.53
N PRO A 316 -13.14 -4.59 -6.36
CA PRO A 316 -14.23 -5.47 -5.94
C PRO A 316 -13.74 -6.76 -5.26
N GLU A 317 -12.67 -7.37 -5.77
CA GLU A 317 -12.08 -8.59 -5.23
C GLU A 317 -11.50 -8.40 -3.82
N GLN A 318 -10.93 -7.23 -3.54
CA GLN A 318 -10.43 -6.89 -2.20
C GLN A 318 -11.57 -6.71 -1.20
N VAL A 319 -12.69 -6.13 -1.64
CA VAL A 319 -13.92 -6.06 -0.83
C VAL A 319 -14.41 -7.46 -0.49
N LEU A 320 -14.56 -8.34 -1.49
CA LEU A 320 -15.00 -9.72 -1.27
C LEU A 320 -14.06 -10.50 -0.35
N ALA A 321 -12.74 -10.37 -0.54
CA ALA A 321 -11.74 -11.02 0.32
C ALA A 321 -11.86 -10.56 1.78
N ARG A 322 -12.04 -9.25 2.00
CA ARG A 322 -12.21 -8.69 3.35
C ARG A 322 -13.51 -9.16 4.01
N LEU A 323 -14.62 -9.15 3.28
CA LEU A 323 -15.90 -9.66 3.79
C LEU A 323 -15.81 -11.15 4.15
N ALA A 324 -15.06 -11.94 3.36
CA ALA A 324 -14.81 -13.35 3.65
C ALA A 324 -13.97 -13.54 4.92
N GLU A 325 -12.98 -12.68 5.18
CA GLU A 325 -12.22 -12.67 6.43
C GLU A 325 -13.11 -12.35 7.63
N ASP A 326 -13.95 -11.32 7.52
CA ASP A 326 -14.85 -10.92 8.60
C ASP A 326 -15.84 -12.03 8.94
N ASN A 327 -16.39 -12.71 7.93
CA ASN A 327 -17.32 -13.82 8.11
C ASN A 327 -16.65 -15.05 8.75
N ARG A 328 -15.35 -15.27 8.54
CA ARG A 328 -14.59 -16.33 9.23
C ARG A 328 -14.33 -16.00 10.69
N ASN A 329 -14.08 -14.74 11.00
CA ASN A 329 -13.78 -14.29 12.36
C ASN A 329 -15.03 -14.14 13.24
N HIS A 330 -16.18 -13.85 12.62
CA HIS A 330 -17.48 -13.76 13.28
C HIS A 330 -18.51 -14.64 12.57
N PRO A 331 -18.36 -15.98 12.64
CA PRO A 331 -19.33 -16.90 12.07
C PRO A 331 -20.67 -16.73 12.80
N ARG A 332 -21.79 -16.84 12.07
CA ARG A 332 -23.13 -16.76 12.69
C ARG A 332 -23.21 -17.69 13.90
N HIS A 333 -23.73 -17.18 15.02
CA HIS A 333 -24.43 -18.06 15.95
C HIS A 333 -25.65 -18.60 15.20
N LYS A 334 -25.66 -19.90 14.91
CA LYS A 334 -26.86 -20.58 14.41
C LYS A 334 -27.88 -20.54 15.55
N GLU A 335 -28.94 -19.77 15.38
CA GLU A 335 -30.20 -19.97 16.12
C GLU A 335 -30.92 -21.21 15.59
#